data_AF-A0AAP0HNF7-F1
#
_entry.id   AF-A0AAP0HNF7-F1
#
_cell.length_a   1.000
_cell.length_b   1.000
_cell.length_c   1.000
_cell.angle_alpha   90.00
_cell.angle_beta   90.00
_cell.angle_gamma   90.00
#
_symmetry.space_group_name_H-M   'P 1'
#
loop_
_entity.id
_entity.type
_entity.pdbx_description
1 polymer ?
#
loop_
_entity_poly.entity_id
_entity_poly.type
_entity_poly.pdbx_seq_one_letter_code
_entity_poly.pdbx_strand_id
1 'polypeptide(L)'
;MLRIEHEFDAFIDLDSYDTIAFKLEGDGRCYMSTIYTEKWVNSPRQEEAIHYKLLFLFRRTTGTSLRQIPLERYLPTRRGNVINVHLEMNPSRVVGMSFSVNAEICAPGAKSEPGDFTVEIDWIKALRTQQ
;
A
#
# COMPACT_ATOMS: atom_id res chain seq x y z
N MET A 1 1.70 -11.89 9.50
CA MET A 1 1.27 -11.04 8.36
C MET A 1 -0.18 -11.37 8.09
N LEU A 2 -1.09 -10.39 8.13
CA LEU A 2 -2.45 -10.60 7.63
C LEU A 2 -2.40 -10.51 6.10
N ARG A 3 -2.71 -11.60 5.41
CA ARG A 3 -2.70 -11.69 3.94
C ARG A 3 -4.11 -12.02 3.49
N ILE A 4 -4.93 -10.99 3.25
CA ILE A 4 -6.26 -11.15 2.67
C ILE A 4 -6.06 -11.28 1.17
N GLU A 5 -5.96 -12.51 0.69
CA GLU A 5 -5.98 -12.79 -0.74
C GLU A 5 -7.41 -13.16 -1.11
N HIS A 6 -8.03 -12.29 -1.90
CA HIS A 6 -9.15 -12.67 -2.73
C HIS A 6 -8.58 -12.81 -4.13
N GLU A 7 -8.58 -14.02 -4.68
CA GLU A 7 -8.43 -14.15 -6.13
C GLU A 7 -9.68 -13.52 -6.75
N PHE A 8 -9.45 -12.50 -7.57
CA PHE A 8 -10.46 -11.91 -8.44
C PHE A 8 -10.13 -12.37 -9.86
N ASP A 9 -11.11 -12.91 -10.59
CA ASP A 9 -10.99 -13.22 -12.03
C ASP A 9 -10.88 -11.96 -12.91
N ALA A 10 -10.78 -10.77 -12.31
CA ALA A 10 -10.69 -9.47 -12.95
C ALA A 10 -9.76 -8.54 -12.13
N PHE A 11 -9.15 -7.58 -12.82
CA PHE A 11 -8.35 -6.55 -12.17
C PHE A 11 -9.21 -5.55 -11.38
N ILE A 12 -8.64 -4.99 -10.32
CA ILE A 12 -9.13 -3.75 -9.72
C ILE A 12 -8.67 -2.61 -10.64
N ASP A 13 -9.62 -1.87 -11.21
CA ASP A 13 -9.36 -0.71 -12.06
C ASP A 13 -9.36 0.57 -11.21
N LEU A 14 -8.20 1.23 -11.14
CA LEU A 14 -8.00 2.53 -10.49
C LEU A 14 -7.73 3.67 -11.48
N ASP A 15 -7.83 3.46 -12.80
CA ASP A 15 -7.36 4.42 -13.83
C ASP A 15 -8.07 5.78 -13.76
N SER A 16 -9.35 5.78 -13.36
CA SER A 16 -10.15 7.00 -13.14
C SER A 16 -9.92 7.70 -11.79
N TYR A 17 -8.95 7.26 -10.98
CA TYR A 17 -8.72 7.71 -9.62
C TYR A 17 -7.24 8.08 -9.39
N ASP A 18 -6.99 9.16 -8.66
CA ASP A 18 -5.63 9.64 -8.35
C ASP A 18 -5.17 9.27 -6.93
N THR A 19 -6.09 8.83 -6.07
CA THR A 19 -5.89 8.71 -4.62
C THR A 19 -6.58 7.48 -4.05
N ILE A 20 -5.94 6.81 -3.09
CA ILE A 20 -6.61 5.85 -2.20
C ILE A 20 -6.81 6.51 -0.83
N ALA A 21 -8.01 6.38 -0.28
CA ALA A 21 -8.37 6.86 1.04
C ALA A 21 -8.70 5.70 1.98
N PHE A 22 -8.24 5.83 3.23
CA PHE A 22 -8.38 4.82 4.28
C PHE A 22 -9.02 5.48 5.50
N LYS A 23 -10.13 4.92 6.00
CA LYS A 23 -10.67 5.23 7.32
C LYS A 23 -10.35 4.05 8.25
N LEU A 24 -9.42 4.25 9.19
CA LEU A 24 -8.98 3.20 10.10
C LEU A 24 -8.52 3.73 11.47
N GLU A 25 -8.54 2.85 12.46
CA GLU A 25 -8.00 3.06 13.81
C GLU A 25 -6.88 2.05 14.09
N GLY A 26 -5.87 2.43 14.87
CA GLY A 26 -4.69 1.59 15.06
C GLY A 26 -3.89 1.91 16.32
N ASP A 27 -3.24 0.89 16.84
CA ASP A 27 -2.50 0.82 18.12
C ASP A 27 -1.26 1.72 18.27
N GLY A 28 -0.99 2.62 17.32
CA GLY A 28 0.19 3.51 17.33
C GLY A 28 1.48 2.87 16.80
N ARG A 29 1.41 1.65 16.25
CA ARG A 29 2.45 1.09 15.36
C ARG A 29 2.36 1.70 13.97
N CYS A 30 3.35 1.39 13.13
CA CYS A 30 3.39 1.85 11.75
C CYS A 30 3.02 0.74 10.76
N TYR A 31 2.36 1.12 9.67
CA TYR A 31 1.78 0.19 8.71
C TYR A 31 2.06 0.64 7.27
N MET A 32 2.67 -0.25 6.51
CA MET A 32 3.01 -0.11 5.09
C MET A 32 1.85 -0.59 4.21
N SER A 33 1.56 0.14 3.14
CA SER A 33 0.61 -0.27 2.10
C SER A 33 1.36 -0.72 0.85
N THR A 34 0.94 -1.83 0.25
CA THR A 34 1.44 -2.30 -1.05
C THR A 34 0.30 -2.37 -2.05
N ILE A 35 0.55 -1.90 -3.27
CA ILE A 35 -0.26 -2.16 -4.46
C ILE A 35 0.51 -3.15 -5.34
N TYR A 36 -0.20 -4.17 -5.81
CA TYR A 36 0.31 -5.17 -6.74
C TYR A 36 -0.36 -4.88 -8.08
N THR A 37 0.41 -4.61 -9.13
CA THR A 37 -0.13 -4.47 -10.49
C THR A 37 0.44 -5.53 -11.40
N GLU A 38 -0.27 -5.83 -12.49
CA GLU A 38 0.33 -6.54 -13.61
C GLU A 38 1.48 -5.73 -14.24
N LYS A 39 2.41 -6.41 -14.91
CA LYS A 39 3.49 -5.78 -15.68
C LYS A 39 2.98 -5.31 -17.03
N TRP A 40 3.30 -4.08 -17.42
CA TRP A 40 2.89 -3.50 -18.71
C TRP A 40 3.41 -4.26 -19.96
N VAL A 41 4.55 -4.98 -19.88
CA VAL A 41 5.11 -5.73 -21.02
C VAL A 41 5.74 -7.06 -20.58
N ASN A 42 5.39 -8.14 -21.29
CA ASN A 42 6.04 -9.45 -21.19
C ASN A 42 7.46 -9.44 -21.78
N SER A 43 8.42 -8.93 -21.01
CA SER A 43 9.86 -9.08 -21.31
C SER A 43 10.34 -10.47 -20.86
N PRO A 44 10.77 -11.39 -21.77
CA PRO A 44 11.08 -12.79 -21.43
C PRO A 44 12.31 -13.03 -20.53
N ARG A 45 12.85 -11.98 -19.90
CA ARG A 45 14.02 -11.99 -19.01
C ARG A 45 13.72 -11.42 -17.61
N GLN A 46 12.47 -11.08 -17.30
CA GLN A 46 12.07 -10.56 -15.99
C GLN A 46 10.90 -11.37 -15.42
N GLU A 47 11.20 -12.55 -14.89
CA GLU A 47 10.22 -13.41 -14.20
C GLU A 47 9.76 -12.76 -12.88
N GLU A 48 10.70 -12.22 -12.08
CA GLU A 48 10.41 -11.60 -10.78
C GLU A 48 9.34 -10.49 -10.85
N ALA A 49 8.29 -10.59 -10.04
CA ALA A 49 7.28 -9.55 -9.92
C ALA A 49 7.88 -8.24 -9.38
N ILE A 50 7.40 -7.11 -9.91
CA ILE A 50 7.74 -5.77 -9.40
C ILE A 50 6.55 -5.28 -8.60
N HIS A 51 6.79 -4.78 -7.38
CA HIS A 51 5.73 -4.44 -6.43
C HIS A 51 5.80 -2.96 -6.07
N TYR A 52 4.68 -2.23 -6.19
CA TYR A 52 4.61 -0.82 -5.84
C TYR A 52 4.25 -0.67 -4.36
N LYS A 53 5.22 -0.30 -3.53
CA LYS A 53 5.02 -0.14 -2.08
C LYS A 53 5.11 1.32 -1.68
N LEU A 54 4.31 1.68 -0.68
CA LEU A 54 4.63 2.81 0.18
C LEU A 54 4.74 2.32 1.62
N LEU A 55 5.97 2.40 2.13
CA LEU A 55 6.15 2.57 3.56
C LEU A 55 5.54 3.93 3.97
N PHE A 56 4.38 3.88 4.62
CA PHE A 56 3.69 5.05 5.11
C PHE A 56 3.57 5.06 6.63
N LEU A 57 3.14 6.21 7.12
CA LEU A 57 3.16 6.56 8.53
C LEU A 57 1.73 6.70 9.03
N PHE A 58 1.14 5.59 9.48
CA PHE A 58 0.00 5.64 10.40
C PHE A 58 0.47 6.11 11.78
N ARG A 59 0.79 7.41 11.88
CA ARG A 59 1.07 8.06 13.16
C ARG A 59 -0.19 8.04 14.01
N ARG A 60 -0.05 7.56 15.25
CA ARG A 60 -1.06 7.53 16.33
C ARG A 60 -2.08 8.66 16.21
N THR A 61 -3.33 8.29 15.97
CA THR A 61 -4.51 9.06 16.36
C THR A 61 -5.21 8.27 17.46
N THR A 62 -5.66 8.94 18.51
CA THR A 62 -6.65 8.39 19.42
C THR A 62 -8.01 8.61 18.77
N GLY A 63 -8.72 7.54 18.40
CA GLY A 63 -9.89 7.64 17.52
C GLY A 63 -9.52 7.55 16.04
N THR A 64 -10.56 7.34 15.23
CA THR A 64 -10.45 6.91 13.83
C THR A 64 -9.81 7.97 12.93
N SER A 65 -8.77 7.58 12.20
CA SER A 65 -8.08 8.44 11.24
C SER A 65 -8.63 8.30 9.82
N LEU A 66 -8.71 9.43 9.11
CA LEU A 66 -8.77 9.46 7.65
C LEU A 66 -7.35 9.73 7.12
N ARG A 67 -6.86 8.89 6.21
CA ARG A 67 -5.68 9.16 5.38
C ARG A 67 -6.08 9.17 3.91
N GLN A 68 -5.50 10.09 3.15
CA GLN A 68 -5.60 10.16 1.69
C GLN A 68 -4.19 10.07 1.12
N ILE A 69 -4.04 9.22 0.11
CA ILE A 69 -2.77 8.69 -0.36
C ILE A 69 -2.78 8.74 -1.90
N PRO A 70 -2.12 9.74 -2.52
CA PRO A 70 -2.02 9.82 -3.97
C PRO A 70 -1.23 8.63 -4.56
N LEU A 71 -1.66 8.11 -5.70
CA LEU A 71 -1.01 6.95 -6.36
C LEU A 71 0.45 7.26 -6.76
N GLU A 72 0.73 8.50 -7.17
CA GLU A 72 2.07 9.05 -7.45
C GLU A 72 3.08 8.88 -6.30
N ARG A 73 2.61 8.64 -5.07
CA ARG A 73 3.47 8.49 -3.88
C ARG A 73 3.92 7.06 -3.62
N TYR A 74 3.36 6.06 -4.30
CA TYR A 74 3.85 4.67 -4.22
C TYR A 74 5.16 4.51 -5.01
N LEU A 75 6.14 3.83 -4.41
CA LEU A 75 7.46 3.64 -5.01
C LEU A 75 7.63 2.21 -5.54
N PRO A 76 8.28 2.00 -6.69
CA PRO A 76 8.59 0.67 -7.17
C PRO A 76 9.59 -0.02 -6.24
N THR A 77 9.35 -1.29 -5.93
CA THR A 77 10.22 -2.11 -5.08
C THR A 77 10.50 -3.48 -5.67
N ARG A 78 11.68 -4.02 -5.34
CA ARG A 78 12.12 -5.36 -5.72
C ARG A 78 12.75 -6.05 -4.51
N ARG A 79 12.29 -7.28 -4.21
CA ARG A 79 12.72 -8.06 -3.02
C ARG A 79 12.69 -7.25 -1.71
N GLY A 80 11.69 -6.37 -1.56
CA GLY A 80 11.50 -5.50 -0.38
C GLY A 80 12.20 -4.14 -0.43
N ASN A 81 13.21 -3.95 -1.28
CA ASN A 81 13.95 -2.69 -1.38
C ASN A 81 13.33 -1.75 -2.42
N VAL A 82 13.30 -0.44 -2.13
CA VAL A 82 12.97 0.60 -3.13
C VAL A 82 14.04 0.58 -4.23
N ILE A 83 13.60 0.58 -5.49
CA ILE A 83 14.49 0.63 -6.65
C ILE A 83 14.46 2.02 -7.29
N ASN A 84 15.62 2.63 -7.46
CA ASN A 84 15.75 3.94 -8.11
C ASN A 84 15.71 3.80 -9.65
N VAL A 85 14.54 3.42 -10.16
CA VAL A 85 14.20 3.40 -11.59
C VAL A 85 12.85 4.05 -11.78
N HIS A 86 12.69 4.83 -12.84
CA HIS A 86 11.37 5.34 -13.22
C HIS A 86 10.58 4.19 -13.86
N LEU A 87 9.55 3.71 -13.17
CA LEU A 87 8.67 2.65 -13.62
C LEU A 87 7.24 3.05 -13.31
N GLU A 88 6.40 3.09 -14.34
CA GLU A 88 5.01 3.54 -14.25
C GLU A 88 4.10 2.42 -13.75
N MET A 89 3.28 2.73 -12.74
CA MET A 89 2.24 1.84 -12.22
C MET A 89 1.19 1.58 -13.31
N ASN A 90 0.57 0.39 -13.31
CA ASN A 90 -0.66 0.18 -14.09
C ASN A 90 -1.89 0.28 -13.17
N PRO A 91 -2.52 1.47 -13.03
CA PRO A 91 -3.70 1.62 -12.18
C PRO A 91 -4.90 0.82 -12.70
N SER A 92 -5.05 0.65 -14.03
CA SER A 92 -6.09 -0.19 -14.63
C SER A 92 -5.93 -1.70 -14.37
N ARG A 93 -4.76 -2.14 -13.85
CA ARG A 93 -4.42 -3.56 -13.63
C ARG A 93 -3.87 -3.85 -12.25
N VAL A 94 -4.53 -3.35 -11.20
CA VAL A 94 -4.23 -3.77 -9.83
C VAL A 94 -4.71 -5.21 -9.62
N VAL A 95 -3.78 -6.13 -9.37
CA VAL A 95 -4.06 -7.55 -9.06
C VAL A 95 -4.24 -7.80 -7.56
N GLY A 96 -4.03 -6.77 -6.72
CA GLY A 96 -4.29 -6.87 -5.28
C GLY A 96 -3.65 -5.74 -4.48
N MET A 97 -3.93 -5.74 -3.17
CA MET A 97 -3.35 -4.81 -2.20
C MET A 97 -2.99 -5.55 -0.91
N SER A 98 -2.03 -5.05 -0.15
CA SER A 98 -1.73 -5.55 1.19
C SER A 98 -1.38 -4.46 2.19
N PHE A 99 -1.58 -4.76 3.47
CA PHE A 99 -1.36 -3.87 4.59
C PHE A 99 -0.54 -4.60 5.65
N SER A 100 0.65 -4.11 5.97
CA SER A 100 1.63 -4.83 6.80
C SER A 100 2.24 -3.94 7.86
N VAL A 101 2.21 -4.38 9.12
CA VAL A 101 2.90 -3.73 10.24
C VAL A 101 4.41 -3.70 10.01
N ASN A 102 5.06 -2.59 10.35
CA ASN A 102 6.51 -2.43 10.45
C ASN A 102 6.86 -2.12 11.91
N ALA A 103 7.69 -2.98 12.51
CA ALA A 103 8.08 -2.89 13.91
C ALA A 103 9.46 -2.25 14.13
N GLU A 104 10.35 -2.25 13.14
CA GLU A 104 11.77 -1.92 13.35
C GLU A 104 12.11 -0.45 13.04
N ILE A 105 11.53 0.11 11.97
CA ILE A 105 11.87 1.46 11.50
C ILE A 105 10.60 2.28 11.30
N CYS A 106 10.43 3.32 12.11
CA CYS A 106 9.39 4.33 11.89
C CYS A 106 9.77 5.72 12.44
N ALA A 107 8.91 6.71 12.19
CA ALA A 107 9.03 8.07 12.69
C ALA A 107 9.04 8.13 14.24
N PRO A 108 9.67 9.16 14.83
CA PRO A 108 9.76 9.32 16.29
C PRO A 108 8.38 9.28 16.99
N GLY A 109 8.29 8.51 18.08
CA GLY A 109 7.09 8.39 18.91
C GLY A 109 6.08 7.31 18.46
N ALA A 110 6.41 6.50 17.45
CA ALA A 110 5.65 5.28 17.11
C ALA A 110 6.07 4.08 17.99
N LYS A 111 5.19 3.08 18.14
CA LYS A 111 5.50 1.83 18.87
C LYS A 111 6.34 0.87 17.99
N SER A 112 7.61 0.68 18.34
CA SER A 112 8.60 -0.13 17.61
C SER A 112 9.05 -1.40 18.35
N GLU A 113 8.19 -1.97 19.19
CA GLU A 113 8.48 -3.17 20.00
C GLU A 113 7.82 -4.41 19.38
N PRO A 114 8.35 -5.64 19.53
CA PRO A 114 7.65 -6.87 19.14
C PRO A 114 6.30 -7.09 19.83
N GLY A 115 5.66 -8.24 19.56
CA GLY A 115 4.39 -8.64 20.16
C GLY A 115 3.16 -8.08 19.44
N ASP A 116 2.00 -8.19 20.10
CA ASP A 116 0.68 -8.03 19.48
C ASP A 116 0.45 -6.66 18.84
N PHE A 117 -0.43 -6.65 17.83
CA PHE A 117 -0.85 -5.45 17.11
C PHE A 117 -2.35 -5.45 16.82
N THR A 118 -2.94 -4.26 16.78
CA THR A 118 -4.35 -4.06 16.44
C THR A 118 -4.51 -2.92 15.43
N VAL A 119 -5.24 -3.21 14.34
CA VAL A 119 -5.73 -2.22 13.38
C VAL A 119 -7.15 -2.60 12.98
N GLU A 120 -8.06 -1.63 13.05
CA GLU A 120 -9.47 -1.77 12.65
C GLU A 120 -9.72 -0.89 11.43
N ILE A 121 -10.19 -1.50 10.33
CA ILE A 121 -10.43 -0.81 9.05
C ILE A 121 -11.95 -0.67 8.87
N ASP A 122 -12.42 0.58 8.84
CA ASP A 122 -13.82 0.93 8.57
C ASP A 122 -14.08 0.86 7.06
N TRP A 123 -13.24 1.53 6.26
CA TRP A 123 -13.24 1.37 4.80
C TRP A 123 -11.92 1.76 4.13
N ILE A 124 -11.78 1.26 2.90
CA ILE A 124 -10.80 1.70 1.90
C ILE A 124 -11.59 2.14 0.65
N LYS A 125 -11.23 3.26 0.02
CA LYS A 125 -11.91 3.81 -1.17
C LYS A 125 -10.90 4.40 -2.16
N ALA A 126 -11.15 4.23 -3.45
CA ALA A 126 -10.50 5.06 -4.47
C ALA A 126 -11.21 6.42 -4.55
N LEU A 127 -10.43 7.50 -4.74
CA LEU A 127 -10.90 8.88 -4.87
C LEU A 127 -10.21 9.54 -6.07
N ARG A 128 -10.95 10.45 -6.71
CA ARG A 128 -10.41 11.45 -7.63
C ARG A 128 -10.43 12.79 -6.91
N THR A 129 -9.26 13.37 -6.68
CA THR A 129 -9.05 14.61 -5.94
C THR A 129 -8.67 15.78 -6.84
N GLN A 130 -8.23 15.52 -8.09
CA GLN A 130 -8.01 16.55 -9.11
C GLN A 130 -9.12 16.50 -10.18
N GLN A 131 -9.62 17.69 -10.56
CA GLN A 131 -10.56 17.92 -11.67
C GLN A 131 -9.91 18.80 -12.72
#